data_AF-A0A640WB37-F1
#
_entry.id   AF-A0A640WB37-F1
#
_cell.length_a   1.000
_cell.length_b   1.000
_cell.length_c   1.000
_cell.angle_alpha   90.00
_cell.angle_beta   90.00
_cell.angle_gamma   90.00
#
_symmetry.space_group_name_H-M   'P 1'
#
loop_
_entity.id
_entity.type
_entity.pdbx_description
1 polymer ?
#
loop_
_entity_poly.entity_id
_entity_poly.type
_entity_poly.pdbx_seq_one_letter_code
_entity_poly.pdbx_strand_id
1 'polypeptide(L)'
;MAKRALLGLCLLSASAFSPLFADETSSFCANEWPNDADMRAYCVDEQHSAARQFGQKSGVIRDACAEEWLPDYEMALYCFNEQSAAQNRLASDSADEVTSHCQSEWGSDHEMVEYCIEKQRAARDRLSGYPTSLVSSCRGEWGQDYEMIEYCAQGN
;
A
#
# COMPACT_ATOMS: atom_id res chain seq x y z
N MET A 1 -27.76 -57.46 -41.21
CA MET A 1 -27.02 -57.83 -39.99
C MET A 1 -25.54 -57.76 -40.35
N ALA A 2 -24.62 -57.01 -39.73
CA ALA A 2 -24.54 -56.46 -38.38
C ALA A 2 -23.87 -55.06 -38.38
N LYS A 3 -24.15 -54.30 -37.31
CA LYS A 3 -23.56 -52.99 -36.97
C LYS A 3 -22.16 -53.19 -36.38
N ARG A 4 -21.20 -52.31 -36.70
CA ARG A 4 -20.10 -51.95 -35.79
C ARG A 4 -19.85 -50.45 -35.84
N ALA A 5 -20.24 -49.80 -34.75
CA ALA A 5 -19.92 -48.43 -34.41
C ALA A 5 -18.49 -48.38 -33.85
N LEU A 6 -17.70 -47.40 -34.28
CA LEU A 6 -16.47 -46.99 -33.61
C LEU A 6 -16.73 -45.58 -33.06
N LEU A 7 -17.01 -45.50 -31.75
CA LEU A 7 -16.99 -44.26 -30.99
C LEU A 7 -15.52 -43.84 -30.82
N GLY A 8 -15.14 -42.72 -31.43
CA GLY A 8 -13.91 -42.02 -31.10
C GLY A 8 -14.07 -41.30 -29.76
N LEU A 9 -13.28 -41.72 -28.78
CA LEU A 9 -13.23 -41.14 -27.43
C LEU A 9 -12.47 -39.80 -27.51
N CYS A 10 -13.19 -38.68 -27.44
CA CYS A 10 -12.59 -37.36 -27.32
C CYS A 10 -12.17 -37.16 -25.85
N LEU A 11 -10.86 -37.23 -25.58
CA LEU A 11 -10.29 -36.89 -24.27
C LEU A 11 -10.42 -35.38 -24.07
N LEU A 12 -11.45 -34.96 -23.33
CA LEU A 12 -11.56 -33.62 -22.76
C LEU A 12 -10.54 -33.54 -21.62
N SER A 13 -9.42 -32.88 -21.87
CA SER A 13 -8.50 -32.43 -20.82
C SER A 13 -9.21 -31.34 -20.00
N ALA A 14 -9.81 -31.74 -18.87
CA ALA A 14 -10.29 -30.82 -17.86
C ALA A 14 -9.08 -30.18 -17.18
N SER A 15 -8.78 -28.92 -17.51
CA SER A 15 -7.89 -28.09 -16.72
C SER A 15 -8.53 -27.87 -15.36
N ALA A 16 -8.06 -28.60 -14.34
CA ALA A 16 -8.42 -28.34 -12.96
C ALA A 16 -7.89 -26.95 -12.59
N PHE A 17 -8.78 -25.97 -12.45
CA PHE A 17 -8.49 -24.71 -11.76
C PHE A 17 -8.18 -25.07 -10.30
N SER A 18 -6.92 -24.97 -9.89
CA SER A 18 -6.51 -25.26 -8.52
C SER A 18 -7.20 -24.30 -7.53
N PRO A 19 -7.76 -24.79 -6.41
CA PRO A 19 -8.42 -23.96 -5.38
C PRO A 19 -7.41 -23.29 -4.42
N LEU A 20 -6.22 -22.94 -4.92
CA LEU A 20 -5.08 -22.55 -4.09
C LEU A 20 -5.35 -21.28 -3.24
N PHE A 21 -6.25 -20.41 -3.69
CA PHE A 21 -6.65 -19.21 -2.95
C PHE A 21 -7.71 -19.46 -1.87
N ALA A 22 -8.53 -20.52 -2.00
CA ALA A 22 -9.57 -20.81 -1.00
C ALA A 22 -8.99 -21.34 0.32
N ASP A 23 -7.81 -21.96 0.26
CA ASP A 23 -7.13 -22.59 1.41
C ASP A 23 -6.47 -21.55 2.33
N GLU A 24 -5.86 -20.51 1.74
CA GLU A 24 -5.15 -19.47 2.49
C GLU A 24 -6.11 -18.54 3.25
N THR A 25 -7.17 -18.06 2.59
CA THR A 25 -8.23 -17.25 3.24
C THR A 25 -8.94 -18.02 4.35
N SER A 26 -9.24 -19.31 4.12
CA SER A 26 -9.86 -20.15 5.15
C SER A 26 -8.95 -20.32 6.36
N SER A 27 -7.64 -20.49 6.14
CA SER A 27 -6.64 -20.61 7.20
C SER A 27 -6.48 -19.32 7.99
N PHE A 28 -6.42 -18.17 7.32
CA PHE A 28 -6.38 -16.85 7.95
C PHE A 28 -7.59 -16.65 8.88
N CYS A 29 -8.81 -16.83 8.37
CA CYS A 29 -10.03 -16.67 9.16
C CYS A 29 -10.12 -17.68 10.32
N ALA A 30 -9.64 -18.91 10.12
CA ALA A 30 -9.60 -19.91 11.19
C ALA A 30 -8.64 -19.54 12.33
N ASN A 31 -7.55 -18.82 12.03
CA ASN A 31 -6.61 -18.33 13.04
C ASN A 31 -7.16 -17.14 13.82
N GLU A 32 -7.83 -16.19 13.15
CA GLU A 32 -8.47 -15.03 13.80
C GLU A 32 -9.65 -15.45 14.69
N TRP A 33 -10.46 -16.39 14.22
CA TRP A 33 -11.69 -16.83 14.90
C TRP A 33 -11.70 -18.34 15.16
N PRO A 34 -10.82 -18.88 16.05
CA PRO A 34 -10.61 -20.31 16.19
C PRO A 34 -11.84 -21.07 16.72
N ASN A 35 -12.65 -20.42 17.54
CA ASN A 35 -13.78 -21.05 18.24
C ASN A 35 -15.16 -20.51 17.82
N ASP A 36 -15.22 -19.66 16.79
CA ASP A 36 -16.45 -19.03 16.34
C ASP A 36 -16.70 -19.33 14.86
N ALA A 37 -17.58 -20.29 14.59
CA ALA A 37 -17.86 -20.74 13.22
C ALA A 37 -18.60 -19.68 12.39
N ASP A 38 -19.47 -18.89 13.03
CA ASP A 38 -20.24 -17.85 12.34
C ASP A 38 -19.31 -16.69 11.96
N MET A 39 -18.41 -16.29 12.86
CA MET A 39 -17.40 -15.27 12.56
C MET A 39 -16.39 -15.74 11.50
N ARG A 40 -16.00 -17.02 11.47
CA ARG A 40 -15.18 -17.56 10.37
C ARG A 40 -15.89 -17.48 9.04
N ALA A 41 -17.17 -17.87 8.98
CA ALA A 41 -17.94 -17.81 7.74
C ALA A 41 -18.05 -16.37 7.25
N TYR A 42 -18.37 -15.43 8.15
CA TYR A 42 -18.40 -14.00 7.85
C TYR A 42 -17.05 -13.49 7.34
N CYS A 43 -15.95 -13.82 8.04
CA CYS A 43 -14.59 -13.45 7.61
C CYS A 43 -14.27 -13.96 6.21
N VAL A 44 -14.56 -15.24 5.90
CA VAL A 44 -14.30 -15.81 4.57
C VAL A 44 -15.09 -15.07 3.49
N ASP A 45 -16.34 -14.72 3.76
CA ASP A 45 -17.19 -13.99 2.81
C ASP A 45 -16.65 -12.57 2.54
N GLU A 46 -16.26 -11.83 3.59
CA GLU A 46 -15.66 -10.50 3.47
C GLU A 46 -14.31 -10.56 2.73
N GLN A 47 -13.44 -11.49 3.11
CA GLN A 47 -12.13 -11.68 2.47
C GLN A 47 -12.25 -12.06 0.99
N HIS A 48 -13.21 -12.92 0.63
CA HIS A 48 -13.48 -13.19 -0.79
C HIS A 48 -14.01 -11.96 -1.54
N SER A 49 -14.82 -11.13 -0.88
CA SER A 49 -15.31 -9.87 -1.47
C SER A 49 -14.18 -8.89 -1.71
N ALA A 50 -13.32 -8.70 -0.71
CA ALA A 50 -12.14 -7.86 -0.82
C ALA A 50 -11.16 -8.39 -1.87
N ALA A 51 -10.91 -9.70 -1.91
CA ALA A 51 -10.04 -10.32 -2.92
C ALA A 51 -10.51 -10.06 -4.35
N ARG A 52 -11.83 -10.12 -4.62
CA ARG A 52 -12.39 -9.79 -5.94
C ARG A 52 -12.16 -8.33 -6.33
N GLN A 53 -12.26 -7.41 -5.38
CA GLN A 53 -12.04 -5.98 -5.63
C GLN A 53 -10.55 -5.66 -5.77
N PHE A 54 -9.71 -6.21 -4.90
CA PHE A 54 -8.27 -6.05 -4.90
C PHE A 54 -7.63 -6.65 -6.16
N GLY A 55 -8.13 -7.80 -6.63
CA GLY A 55 -7.67 -8.44 -7.87
C GLY A 55 -7.96 -7.64 -9.14
N GLN A 56 -8.82 -6.61 -9.09
CA GLN A 56 -9.04 -5.69 -10.21
C GLN A 56 -8.08 -4.50 -10.19
N LYS A 57 -7.28 -4.34 -9.13
CA LYS A 57 -6.29 -3.27 -8.98
C LYS A 57 -4.97 -3.66 -9.63
N SER A 58 -4.14 -2.67 -9.93
CA SER A 58 -2.84 -2.86 -10.58
C SER A 58 -1.87 -1.74 -10.25
N GLY A 59 -0.58 -1.99 -10.46
CA GLY A 59 0.49 -1.00 -10.32
C GLY A 59 1.19 -1.05 -8.96
N VAL A 60 2.16 -0.16 -8.78
CA VAL A 60 3.10 -0.20 -7.64
C VAL A 60 2.44 -0.14 -6.27
N ILE A 61 1.36 0.64 -6.12
CA ILE A 61 0.59 0.71 -4.85
C ILE A 61 -0.03 -0.64 -4.53
N ARG A 62 -0.62 -1.29 -5.54
CA ARG A 62 -1.22 -2.61 -5.38
C ARG A 62 -0.16 -3.63 -4.97
N ASP A 63 1.01 -3.59 -5.58
CA ASP A 63 2.07 -4.56 -5.30
C ASP A 63 2.66 -4.36 -3.89
N ALA A 64 2.88 -3.12 -3.46
CA ALA A 64 3.32 -2.81 -2.10
C ALA A 64 2.30 -3.26 -1.04
N CYS A 65 1.02 -2.90 -1.22
CA CYS A 65 -0.03 -3.32 -0.29
C CYS A 65 -0.22 -4.85 -0.28
N ALA A 66 0.00 -5.52 -1.41
CA ALA A 66 -0.07 -6.98 -1.48
C ALA A 66 1.08 -7.65 -0.70
N GLU A 67 2.29 -7.09 -0.78
CA GLU A 67 3.47 -7.58 -0.06
C GLU A 67 3.31 -7.45 1.46
N GLU A 68 2.72 -6.34 1.93
CA GLU A 68 2.59 -6.06 3.34
C GLU A 68 1.41 -6.79 4.01
N TRP A 69 0.25 -6.80 3.35
CA TRP A 69 -1.00 -7.14 4.03
C TRP A 69 -1.59 -8.51 3.68
N LEU A 70 -1.17 -9.14 2.57
CA LEU A 70 -1.71 -10.48 2.25
C LEU A 70 -1.24 -11.53 3.28
N PRO A 71 -2.10 -12.49 3.65
CA PRO A 71 -3.37 -12.85 2.99
C PRO A 71 -4.63 -12.09 3.45
N ASP A 72 -4.50 -11.03 4.25
CA ASP A 72 -5.63 -10.19 4.62
C ASP A 72 -5.99 -9.24 3.46
N TYR A 73 -6.95 -9.66 2.64
CA TYR A 73 -7.40 -8.90 1.47
C TYR A 73 -8.21 -7.66 1.85
N GLU A 74 -8.91 -7.65 3.00
CA GLU A 74 -9.58 -6.45 3.49
C GLU A 74 -8.55 -5.36 3.79
N MET A 75 -7.48 -5.72 4.50
CA MET A 75 -6.38 -4.80 4.80
C MET A 75 -5.61 -4.39 3.54
N ALA A 76 -5.32 -5.32 2.63
CA ALA A 76 -4.65 -4.99 1.37
C ALA A 76 -5.48 -4.02 0.51
N LEU A 77 -6.81 -4.22 0.45
CA LEU A 77 -7.73 -3.33 -0.27
C LEU A 77 -7.83 -1.96 0.40
N TYR A 78 -7.90 -1.93 1.74
CA TYR A 78 -7.89 -0.69 2.51
C TYR A 78 -6.61 0.11 2.24
N CYS A 79 -5.43 -0.52 2.40
CA CYS A 79 -4.13 0.06 2.07
C CYS A 79 -4.13 0.66 0.66
N PHE A 80 -4.58 -0.11 -0.35
CA PHE A 80 -4.59 0.38 -1.72
C PHE A 80 -5.45 1.64 -1.88
N ASN A 81 -6.62 1.68 -1.26
CA ASN A 81 -7.53 2.81 -1.36
C ASN A 81 -6.94 4.06 -0.71
N GLU A 82 -6.38 3.95 0.49
CA GLU A 82 -5.75 5.07 1.20
C GLU A 82 -4.53 5.60 0.44
N GLN A 83 -3.62 4.71 0.05
CA GLN A 83 -2.41 5.06 -0.70
C GLN A 83 -2.73 5.67 -2.07
N SER A 84 -3.75 5.15 -2.77
CA SER A 84 -4.23 5.75 -4.03
C SER A 84 -4.87 7.12 -3.81
N ALA A 85 -5.61 7.30 -2.71
CA ALA A 85 -6.20 8.60 -2.37
C ALA A 85 -5.11 9.63 -2.04
N ALA A 86 -4.10 9.24 -1.26
CA ALA A 86 -2.93 10.08 -0.97
C ALA A 86 -2.16 10.43 -2.25
N GLN A 87 -1.91 9.47 -3.14
CA GLN A 87 -1.28 9.72 -4.44
C GLN A 87 -2.06 10.77 -5.26
N ASN A 88 -3.39 10.67 -5.29
CA ASN A 88 -4.24 11.63 -6.01
C ASN A 88 -4.15 13.04 -5.41
N ARG A 89 -4.06 13.17 -4.08
CA ARG A 89 -3.85 14.47 -3.42
C ARG A 89 -2.48 15.04 -3.80
N LEU A 90 -1.43 14.22 -3.72
CA LEU A 90 -0.06 14.58 -4.07
C LEU A 90 0.10 14.99 -5.54
N ALA A 91 -0.67 14.40 -6.45
CA ALA A 91 -0.62 14.76 -7.87
C ALA A 91 -1.02 16.23 -8.14
N SER A 92 -1.75 16.86 -7.22
CA SER A 92 -2.13 18.28 -7.29
C SER A 92 -1.19 19.21 -6.53
N ASP A 93 -0.21 18.67 -5.82
CA ASP A 93 0.72 19.44 -4.99
C ASP A 93 1.84 20.10 -5.82
N SER A 94 2.50 21.11 -5.25
CA SER A 94 3.62 21.77 -5.91
C SER A 94 4.84 20.86 -5.99
N ALA A 95 5.42 20.71 -7.19
CA ALA A 95 6.68 20.01 -7.40
C ALA A 95 7.87 20.87 -6.92
N ASP A 96 8.02 21.02 -5.60
CA ASP A 96 9.12 21.73 -4.96
C ASP A 96 10.18 20.76 -4.38
N GLU A 97 11.24 21.32 -3.80
CA GLU A 97 12.33 20.52 -3.22
C GLU A 97 11.86 19.67 -2.03
N VAL A 98 10.86 20.13 -1.26
CA VAL A 98 10.32 19.38 -0.12
C VAL A 98 9.57 18.16 -0.63
N THR A 99 8.71 18.33 -1.64
CA THR A 99 8.04 17.21 -2.30
C THR A 99 9.03 16.21 -2.88
N SER A 100 10.10 16.68 -3.52
CA SER A 100 11.14 15.81 -4.07
C SER A 100 11.89 15.03 -3.00
N HIS A 101 12.25 15.68 -1.88
CA HIS A 101 12.91 15.06 -0.74
C HIS A 101 12.02 13.97 -0.11
N CYS A 102 10.77 14.30 0.23
CA CYS A 102 9.83 13.36 0.83
C CYS A 102 9.52 12.16 -0.08
N GLN A 103 9.36 12.38 -1.38
CA GLN A 103 9.18 11.29 -2.36
C GLN A 103 10.41 10.37 -2.42
N SER A 104 11.63 10.92 -2.30
CA SER A 104 12.86 10.12 -2.31
C SER A 104 13.03 9.28 -1.04
N GLU A 105 12.52 9.76 0.09
CA GLU A 105 12.63 9.09 1.39
C GLU A 105 11.59 7.96 1.53
N TRP A 106 10.33 8.25 1.20
CA TRP A 106 9.20 7.35 1.49
C TRP A 106 8.70 6.58 0.26
N GLY A 107 9.16 6.94 -0.95
CA GLY A 107 8.90 6.17 -2.17
C GLY A 107 7.41 6.04 -2.50
N SER A 108 6.90 4.82 -2.45
CA SER A 108 5.50 4.48 -2.77
C SER A 108 4.55 4.57 -1.58
N ASP A 109 5.04 4.87 -0.38
CA ASP A 109 4.19 5.16 0.78
C ASP A 109 3.72 6.63 0.70
N HIS A 110 2.67 6.84 -0.08
CA HIS A 110 2.11 8.14 -0.39
C HIS A 110 1.50 8.84 0.83
N GLU A 111 0.99 8.11 1.83
CA GLU A 111 0.56 8.72 3.10
C GLU A 111 1.76 9.28 3.87
N MET A 112 2.86 8.53 3.93
CA MET A 112 4.09 9.02 4.55
C MET A 112 4.73 10.17 3.77
N VAL A 113 4.65 10.17 2.43
CA VAL A 113 5.07 11.33 1.61
C VAL A 113 4.23 12.56 1.95
N GLU A 114 2.90 12.44 2.05
CA GLU A 114 2.02 13.57 2.39
C GLU A 114 2.32 14.12 3.79
N TYR A 115 2.46 13.23 4.78
CA TYR A 115 2.83 13.60 6.13
C TYR A 115 4.19 14.32 6.18
N CYS A 116 5.21 13.77 5.51
CA CYS A 116 6.53 14.37 5.41
C CYS A 116 6.45 15.79 4.81
N ILE A 117 5.71 15.97 3.71
CA ILE A 117 5.57 17.28 3.07
C ILE A 117 4.96 18.30 4.03
N GLU A 118 3.91 17.92 4.75
CA GLU A 118 3.28 18.79 5.75
C GLU A 118 4.29 19.25 6.80
N LYS A 119 5.03 18.30 7.40
CA LYS A 119 6.00 18.59 8.45
C LYS A 119 7.16 19.44 7.97
N GLN A 120 7.73 19.08 6.83
CA GLN A 120 8.90 19.74 6.26
C GLN A 120 8.56 21.17 5.80
N ARG A 121 7.39 21.41 5.19
CA ARG A 121 6.94 22.77 4.86
C ARG A 121 6.65 23.60 6.10
N ALA A 122 6.01 23.02 7.11
CA ALA A 122 5.73 23.74 8.35
C ALA A 122 7.03 24.13 9.08
N ALA A 123 8.05 23.26 9.11
CA ALA A 123 9.37 23.57 9.66
C ALA A 123 10.10 24.65 8.83
N ARG A 124 10.06 24.56 7.50
CA ARG A 124 10.59 25.58 6.59
C ARG A 124 9.98 26.96 6.84
N ASP A 125 8.66 27.02 7.06
CA ASP A 125 7.97 28.28 7.34
C ASP A 125 8.40 28.88 8.69
N ARG A 126 8.57 28.05 9.73
CA ARG A 126 9.07 28.51 11.04
C ARG A 126 10.51 29.04 10.96
N LEU A 127 11.32 28.48 10.09
CA LEU A 127 12.70 28.91 9.87
C LEU A 127 12.82 30.36 9.33
N SER A 128 11.75 30.96 8.79
CA SER A 128 11.77 32.37 8.38
C SER A 128 11.99 33.34 9.55
N GLY A 129 11.78 32.89 10.79
CA GLY A 129 12.04 33.66 12.00
C GLY A 129 13.51 33.71 12.43
N TYR A 130 14.38 32.89 11.83
CA TYR A 130 15.77 32.75 12.23
C TYR A 130 16.74 33.53 11.34
N PRO A 131 17.93 33.93 11.84
CA PRO A 131 18.94 34.56 11.01
C PRO A 131 19.38 33.67 9.85
N THR A 132 19.44 34.22 8.64
CA THR A 132 19.80 33.47 7.42
C THR A 132 21.15 32.76 7.54
N SER A 133 22.12 33.35 8.23
CA SER A 133 23.44 32.73 8.45
C SER A 133 23.36 31.46 9.32
N LEU A 134 22.49 31.47 10.35
CA LEU A 134 22.27 30.31 11.22
C LEU A 134 21.59 29.18 10.43
N VAL A 135 20.50 29.50 9.73
CA VAL A 135 19.78 28.52 8.90
C VAL A 135 20.68 27.93 7.83
N SER A 136 21.54 28.74 7.20
CA SER A 136 22.49 28.26 6.19
C SER A 136 23.54 27.31 6.79
N SER A 137 24.00 27.58 8.02
CA SER A 137 24.91 26.68 8.73
C SER A 137 24.24 25.33 9.03
N CYS A 138 23.05 25.35 9.65
CA CYS A 138 22.28 24.14 9.97
C CYS A 138 21.95 23.33 8.71
N ARG A 139 21.62 24.00 7.60
CA ARG A 139 21.40 23.36 6.30
C ARG A 139 22.65 22.62 5.78
N GLY A 140 23.84 23.13 6.09
CA GLY A 140 25.10 22.44 5.75
C GLY A 140 25.27 21.10 6.47
N GLU A 141 24.67 20.94 7.66
CA GLU A 141 24.73 19.72 8.45
C GLU A 141 23.60 18.73 8.09
N TRP A 142 22.39 19.24 7.90
CA TRP A 142 21.17 18.43 7.79
C TRP A 142 20.57 18.38 6.39
N GLY A 143 21.17 19.06 5.40
CA GLY A 143 20.75 18.99 4.01
C GLY A 143 19.36 19.60 3.78
N GLN A 144 18.39 18.77 3.36
CA GLN A 144 17.01 19.21 3.06
C GLN A 144 16.00 18.85 4.14
N ASP A 145 16.44 18.27 5.26
CA ASP A 145 15.57 17.94 6.38
C ASP A 145 15.32 19.20 7.23
N TYR A 146 14.25 19.90 6.91
CA TYR A 146 13.82 21.13 7.56
C TYR A 146 13.44 20.97 9.03
N GLU A 147 12.92 19.81 9.44
CA GLU A 147 12.66 19.54 10.86
C GLU A 147 13.98 19.49 11.64
N MET A 148 15.01 18.86 11.06
CA MET A 148 16.34 18.83 11.68
C MET A 148 17.06 20.17 11.61
N ILE A 149 16.89 20.95 10.54
CA ILE A 149 17.40 22.33 10.46
C ILE A 149 16.74 23.21 11.51
N GLU A 150 15.42 23.09 11.71
CA GLU A 150 14.71 23.80 12.77
C GLU A 150 15.22 23.41 14.14
N TYR A 151 15.36 22.11 14.41
CA TYR A 151 15.92 21.61 15.66
C TYR A 151 17.32 22.18 15.94
N CYS A 152 18.19 22.20 14.93
CA CYS A 152 19.52 22.83 15.01
C CYS A 152 19.42 24.33 15.34
N ALA A 153 18.53 25.06 14.68
CA ALA A 153 18.35 26.49 14.90
C ALA A 153 17.78 26.83 16.29
N GLN A 154 16.92 25.97 16.85
CA GLN A 154 16.39 26.10 18.22
C GLN A 154 17.44 25.85 19.31
N GLY A 155 18.45 25.03 19.01
CA GLY A 155 19.52 24.69 19.95
C GLY A 155 20.67 25.70 20.04
N ASN A 156 20.67 26.75 19.19
CA ASN A 156 21.67 27.82 19.15
C ASN A 156 21.13 29.12 19.74
#